data_AF-A0A3B9MFS8-F1
#
_entry.id   AF-A0A3B9MFS8-F1
#
_cell.length_a   1.000
_cell.length_b   1.000
_cell.length_c   1.000
_cell.angle_alpha   90.00
_cell.angle_beta   90.00
_cell.angle_gamma   90.00
#
_symmetry.space_group_name_H-M   'P 1'
#
loop_
_entity.id
_entity.type
_entity.pdbx_description
1 polymer ?
#
loop_
_entity_poly.entity_id
_entity_poly.type
_entity_poly.pdbx_seq_one_letter_code
_entity_poly.pdbx_strand_id
1 'polypeptide(L)'
;MTPILEVIACSVADAIEAERGGASRLEIIRDFERGGLTPPLQLVRDIVAAVSVPVRVMLRESDGYTIGGEAEIERLCKSAHHLSALQIDGVVLGFLRNGEIEHHLTPVSYT
;
A
#
# COMPACT_ATOMS: atom_id res chain seq x y z
N MET A 1 -4.99 -11.53 23.36
CA MET A 1 -5.00 -11.09 21.95
C MET A 1 -3.68 -11.50 21.33
N THR A 2 -3.71 -12.19 20.19
CA THR A 2 -2.48 -12.52 19.45
C THR A 2 -2.03 -11.25 18.71
N PRO A 3 -0.74 -10.88 18.76
CA PRO A 3 -0.24 -9.73 18.02
C PRO A 3 -0.39 -9.95 16.51
N ILE A 4 -0.65 -8.88 15.77
CA ILE A 4 -0.65 -8.89 14.29
C ILE A 4 0.78 -8.67 13.83
N LEU A 5 1.30 -9.58 13.00
CA LEU A 5 2.54 -9.39 12.25
C LEU A 5 2.21 -8.98 10.81
N GLU A 6 2.54 -7.75 10.42
CA GLU A 6 2.48 -7.30 9.03
C GLU A 6 3.86 -7.38 8.39
N VAL A 7 3.95 -7.95 7.19
CA VAL A 7 5.21 -8.13 6.46
C VAL A 7 5.12 -7.46 5.09
N ILE A 8 6.16 -6.71 4.73
CA ILE A 8 6.29 -6.08 3.43
C ILE A 8 6.69 -7.12 2.38
N ALA A 9 6.01 -7.14 1.24
CA ALA A 9 6.33 -7.98 0.10
C ALA A 9 6.50 -7.16 -1.19
N CYS A 10 7.53 -7.48 -1.98
CA CYS A 10 7.85 -6.81 -3.24
C CYS A 10 7.63 -7.70 -4.47
N SER A 11 7.32 -8.98 -4.26
CA SER A 11 7.09 -9.98 -5.30
C SER A 11 6.06 -11.01 -4.85
N VAL A 12 5.55 -11.80 -5.80
CA VAL A 12 4.66 -12.94 -5.51
C VAL A 12 5.37 -13.97 -4.62
N ALA A 13 6.67 -14.21 -4.86
CA ALA A 13 7.45 -15.14 -4.05
C ALA A 13 7.59 -14.64 -2.60
N ASP A 14 7.89 -13.36 -2.39
CA ASP A 14 7.96 -12.78 -1.04
C ASP A 14 6.63 -12.92 -0.30
N ALA A 15 5.52 -12.65 -0.98
CA ALA A 15 4.19 -12.75 -0.40
C ALA A 15 3.86 -14.18 0.08
N ILE A 16 4.16 -15.18 -0.76
CA ILE A 16 3.96 -16.60 -0.44
C ILE A 16 4.83 -17.01 0.75
N GLU A 17 6.11 -16.64 0.74
CA GLU A 17 7.04 -17.02 1.82
C GLU A 17 6.73 -16.27 3.13
N ALA A 18 6.28 -15.02 3.06
CA ALA A 18 5.82 -14.28 4.23
C ALA A 18 4.58 -14.92 4.86
N GLU A 19 3.59 -15.33 4.06
CA GLU A 19 2.43 -16.08 4.55
C GLU A 19 2.84 -17.41 5.19
N ARG A 20 3.69 -18.20 4.52
CA ARG A 20 4.23 -19.47 5.07
C ARG A 20 5.00 -19.26 6.37
N GLY A 21 5.69 -18.13 6.50
CA GLY A 21 6.41 -17.72 7.70
C GLY A 21 5.51 -17.25 8.85
N GLY A 22 4.19 -17.15 8.64
CA GLY A 22 3.23 -16.77 9.68
C GLY A 22 2.89 -15.29 9.71
N ALA A 23 3.11 -14.54 8.62
CA ALA A 23 2.58 -13.19 8.50
C ALA A 23 1.06 -13.20 8.72
N SER A 24 0.55 -12.26 9.52
CA SER A 24 -0.88 -12.10 9.76
C SER A 24 -1.53 -11.20 8.70
N ARG A 25 -0.73 -10.39 8.00
CA ARG A 25 -1.14 -9.47 6.92
C ARG A 25 0.08 -9.12 6.07
N LEU A 26 -0.14 -8.72 4.82
CA LEU A 26 0.92 -8.21 3.94
C LEU A 26 0.71 -6.73 3.61
N GLU A 27 1.82 -6.01 3.44
CA GLU A 27 1.86 -4.72 2.75
C GLU A 27 2.63 -4.86 1.42
N ILE A 28 2.00 -4.50 0.30
CA ILE A 28 2.60 -4.63 -1.02
C ILE A 28 3.15 -3.29 -1.49
N ILE A 29 4.42 -3.28 -1.87
CA ILE A 29 5.13 -2.11 -2.35
C ILE A 29 5.94 -2.43 -3.62
N ARG A 30 6.36 -1.38 -4.34
CA ARG A 30 7.57 -1.43 -5.17
C ARG A 30 8.68 -0.60 -4.53
N ASP A 31 9.91 -0.77 -4.99
CA ASP A 31 11.07 0.03 -4.61
C ASP A 31 11.31 0.10 -3.08
N PHE A 32 11.67 -1.05 -2.48
CA PHE A 32 11.93 -1.16 -1.03
C PHE A 32 12.96 -0.13 -0.52
N GLU A 33 14.04 0.10 -1.28
CA GLU A 33 15.10 1.07 -0.96
C GLU A 33 14.60 2.52 -0.85
N ARG A 34 13.42 2.83 -1.41
CA ARG A 34 12.78 4.14 -1.34
C ARG A 34 11.74 4.21 -0.21
N GLY A 35 11.70 3.19 0.66
CA GLY A 35 10.71 3.05 1.72
C GLY A 35 9.32 2.68 1.20
N GLY A 36 9.22 2.14 -0.02
CA GLY A 36 7.97 1.68 -0.63
C GLY A 36 7.19 2.74 -1.38
N LEU A 37 6.84 2.40 -2.61
CA LEU A 37 5.97 3.16 -3.52
C LEU A 37 4.84 2.29 -4.05
N THR A 38 3.85 2.91 -4.71
CA THR A 38 2.69 2.22 -5.28
C THR A 38 3.11 1.16 -6.29
N PRO A 39 2.86 -0.14 -6.01
CA PRO A 39 3.26 -1.21 -6.90
C PRO A 39 2.43 -1.21 -8.19
N PRO A 40 2.92 -1.85 -9.26
CA PRO A 40 2.12 -2.11 -10.45
C PRO A 40 0.86 -2.90 -10.09
N LEU A 41 -0.28 -2.52 -10.67
CA LEU A 41 -1.57 -3.17 -10.41
C LEU A 41 -1.54 -4.68 -10.67
N GLN A 42 -0.79 -5.12 -11.68
CA GLN A 42 -0.66 -6.54 -11.99
C GLN A 42 0.01 -7.32 -10.86
N LEU A 43 1.04 -6.76 -10.23
CA LEU A 43 1.71 -7.39 -9.09
C LEU A 43 0.73 -7.60 -7.92
N VAL A 44 -0.08 -6.59 -7.62
CA VAL A 44 -1.10 -6.71 -6.56
C VAL A 44 -2.11 -7.80 -6.89
N ARG A 45 -2.59 -7.86 -8.15
CA ARG A 45 -3.50 -8.92 -8.60
C ARG A 45 -2.91 -10.31 -8.42
N ASP A 46 -1.66 -10.49 -8.85
CA ASP A 46 -0.99 -11.79 -8.80
C ASP A 46 -0.76 -12.22 -7.34
N ILE A 47 -0.42 -11.27 -6.45
CA ILE A 47 -0.27 -11.54 -5.02
C ILE A 47 -1.60 -11.89 -4.36
N VAL A 48 -2.65 -11.10 -4.58
CA VAL A 48 -3.99 -11.35 -4.02
C VAL A 48 -4.54 -12.71 -4.47
N ALA A 49 -4.17 -13.19 -5.66
CA ALA A 49 -4.53 -14.52 -6.13
C ALA A 49 -3.70 -15.65 -5.52
N ALA A 50 -2.50 -15.36 -4.99
CA ALA A 50 -1.53 -16.35 -4.52
C ALA A 50 -1.54 -16.58 -3.01
N VAL A 51 -2.11 -15.67 -2.22
CA VAL A 51 -2.13 -15.72 -0.75
C VAL A 51 -3.55 -15.63 -0.19
N SER A 52 -3.73 -16.08 1.04
CA SER A 52 -5.01 -16.04 1.77
C SER A 52 -5.04 -14.97 2.87
N VAL A 53 -3.89 -14.53 3.37
CA VAL A 53 -3.80 -13.46 4.36
C VAL A 53 -4.28 -12.11 3.80
N PRO A 54 -4.83 -11.21 4.62
CA PRO A 54 -5.22 -9.88 4.18
C PRO A 54 -4.05 -9.13 3.54
N VAL A 55 -4.35 -8.28 2.54
CA VAL A 55 -3.35 -7.54 1.77
C VAL A 55 -3.68 -6.05 1.81
N ARG A 56 -2.70 -5.23 2.20
CA ARG A 56 -2.74 -3.78 2.04
C ARG A 56 -1.73 -3.33 1.00
N VAL A 57 -1.96 -2.18 0.39
CA VAL A 57 -1.13 -1.69 -0.72
C VAL A 57 -0.70 -0.26 -0.49
N MET A 58 0.59 0.02 -0.66
CA MET A 58 1.13 1.37 -0.59
C MET A 58 0.52 2.28 -1.67
N LEU A 59 0.09 3.47 -1.27
CA LEU A 59 -0.40 4.53 -2.15
C LEU A 59 0.49 5.77 -2.02
N ARG A 60 1.61 5.77 -2.76
CA ARG A 60 2.66 6.79 -2.77
C ARG A 60 3.43 6.71 -4.09
N GLU A 61 3.47 7.80 -4.87
CA GLU A 61 4.08 7.76 -6.22
C GLU A 61 5.57 8.17 -6.24
N SER A 62 5.98 9.06 -5.33
CA SER A 62 7.30 9.73 -5.35
C SER A 62 8.07 9.59 -4.03
N ASP A 63 9.36 9.99 -4.05
CA ASP A 63 10.18 10.06 -2.84
C ASP A 63 9.70 11.15 -1.87
N GLY A 64 9.91 10.91 -0.59
CA GLY A 64 9.42 11.78 0.48
C GLY A 64 7.91 11.61 0.72
N TYR A 65 7.36 12.53 1.51
CA TYR A 65 5.97 12.49 1.96
C TYR A 65 5.16 13.70 1.51
N THR A 66 5.75 14.61 0.73
CA THR A 66 5.07 15.78 0.18
C THR A 66 4.52 15.47 -1.21
N ILE A 67 3.33 15.97 -1.52
CA ILE A 67 2.72 15.79 -2.85
C ILE A 67 3.17 16.91 -3.80
N GLY A 68 3.65 16.53 -4.98
CA GLY A 68 4.16 17.40 -6.03
C GLY A 68 3.11 18.14 -6.88
N GLY A 69 1.89 18.29 -6.37
CA GLY A 69 0.78 19.02 -7.01
C GLY A 69 -0.35 18.14 -7.54
N GLU A 70 -1.31 18.77 -8.22
CA GLU A 70 -2.58 18.17 -8.64
C GLU A 70 -2.42 16.93 -9.53
N ALA A 71 -1.44 16.95 -10.45
CA ALA A 71 -1.19 15.81 -11.33
C ALA A 71 -0.75 14.55 -10.56
N GLU A 72 -0.07 14.69 -9.43
CA GLU A 72 0.28 13.54 -8.57
C GLU A 72 -0.93 13.03 -7.79
N ILE A 73 -1.78 13.94 -7.31
CA ILE A 73 -3.06 13.58 -6.66
C ILE A 73 -3.94 12.78 -7.63
N GLU A 74 -4.07 13.22 -8.88
CA GLU A 74 -4.85 12.51 -9.89
C GLU A 74 -4.32 11.09 -10.14
N ARG A 75 -2.99 10.92 -10.20
CA ARG A 75 -2.36 9.59 -10.32
C ARG A 75 -2.67 8.71 -9.11
N LEU A 76 -2.53 9.24 -7.89
CA LEU A 76 -2.85 8.53 -6.66
C LEU A 76 -4.33 8.11 -6.61
N CYS A 77 -5.25 9.01 -6.96
CA CYS A 77 -6.68 8.71 -7.02
C CYS A 77 -7.00 7.61 -8.05
N LYS A 78 -6.37 7.66 -9.23
CA LYS A 78 -6.51 6.63 -10.26
C LYS A 78 -5.97 5.28 -9.80
N SER A 79 -4.81 5.26 -9.15
CA SER A 79 -4.24 4.06 -8.55
C SER A 79 -5.17 3.49 -7.47
N ALA A 80 -5.68 4.32 -6.56
CA ALA A 80 -6.64 3.91 -5.53
C ALA A 80 -7.92 3.32 -6.12
N HIS A 81 -8.47 3.94 -7.16
CA HIS A 81 -9.66 3.45 -7.85
C HIS A 81 -9.45 2.08 -8.49
N HIS A 82 -8.30 1.85 -9.12
CA HIS A 82 -7.97 0.54 -9.68
C HIS A 82 -7.77 -0.51 -8.58
N LEU A 83 -7.13 -0.14 -7.47
CA LEU A 83 -6.89 -1.01 -6.33
C LEU A 83 -8.20 -1.37 -5.61
N SER A 84 -9.17 -0.46 -5.52
CA SER A 84 -10.47 -0.74 -4.89
C SER A 84 -11.32 -1.75 -5.64
N ALA A 85 -10.96 -2.07 -6.89
CA ALA A 85 -11.58 -3.15 -7.65
C ALA A 85 -10.98 -4.54 -7.35
N LEU A 86 -9.92 -4.61 -6.53
CA LEU A 86 -9.29 -5.85 -6.10
C LEU A 86 -9.76 -6.26 -4.70
N GLN A 87 -9.55 -7.53 -4.35
CA GLN A 87 -9.84 -8.05 -3.01
C GLN A 87 -8.69 -7.71 -2.05
N ILE A 88 -8.54 -6.43 -1.72
CA ILE A 88 -7.55 -5.93 -0.75
C ILE A 88 -8.24 -5.46 0.54
N ASP A 89 -7.53 -5.55 1.67
CA ASP A 89 -7.99 -5.06 2.98
C ASP A 89 -7.93 -3.53 3.11
N GLY A 90 -7.11 -2.88 2.30
CA GLY A 90 -7.03 -1.43 2.24
C GLY A 90 -5.77 -0.91 1.58
N VAL A 91 -5.58 0.40 1.69
CA VAL A 91 -4.38 1.11 1.22
C VAL A 91 -3.62 1.71 2.41
N VAL A 92 -2.31 1.82 2.27
CA VAL A 92 -1.43 2.53 3.21
C VAL A 92 -0.98 3.82 2.55
N LEU A 93 -1.20 4.96 3.20
CA LEU A 93 -0.83 6.28 2.68
C LEU A 93 -0.63 7.26 3.83
N GLY A 94 0.09 8.34 3.53
CA GLY A 94 0.31 9.43 4.47
C GLY A 94 1.12 10.53 3.82
N PHE A 95 0.58 11.76 3.87
CA PHE A 95 1.17 12.91 3.20
C PHE A 95 1.37 14.06 4.17
N LEU A 96 2.41 14.85 3.92
CA LEU A 96 2.79 16.01 4.72
C LEU A 96 2.69 17.31 3.93
N ARG A 97 2.31 18.39 4.61
CA ARG A 97 2.49 19.77 4.16
C ARG A 97 3.13 20.57 5.30
N ASN A 98 4.26 21.21 5.02
CA ASN A 98 5.01 22.01 6.02
C ASN A 98 5.38 21.22 7.30
N GLY A 99 5.60 19.91 7.18
CA GLY A 99 5.94 19.04 8.32
C GLY A 99 4.73 18.54 9.13
N GLU A 100 3.51 18.91 8.76
CA GLU A 100 2.27 18.46 9.41
C GLU A 100 1.48 17.52 8.48
N ILE A 101 0.60 16.70 9.05
CA ILE A 101 -0.25 15.78 8.28
C ILE A 101 -1.21 16.57 7.39
N GLU A 102 -1.21 16.24 6.09
CA GLU A 102 -2.18 16.78 5.14
C GLU A 102 -3.50 16.02 5.25
N HIS A 103 -4.41 16.56 6.06
CA HIS A 103 -5.73 15.98 6.32
C HIS A 103 -6.67 16.03 5.11
N HIS A 104 -6.48 16.94 4.15
CA HIS A 104 -7.36 17.01 2.98
C HIS A 104 -7.16 15.83 2.01
N LEU A 105 -5.97 15.20 2.04
CA LEU A 105 -5.59 14.11 1.14
C LEU A 105 -5.46 12.76 1.85
N THR A 106 -5.57 12.76 3.18
CA THR A 106 -5.55 11.55 3.99
C THR A 106 -6.97 11.27 4.48
N PRO A 107 -7.69 10.26 3.96
CA PRO A 107 -9.03 9.96 4.45
C PRO A 107 -8.91 9.47 5.90
N VAL A 108 -9.25 10.35 6.84
CA VAL A 108 -9.42 9.98 8.25
C VAL A 108 -10.89 9.64 8.44
N SER A 109 -11.25 8.38 8.20
CA SER A 109 -12.53 7.88 8.70
C SER A 109 -12.39 7.66 10.20
N TYR A 110 -12.83 8.65 10.98
CA TYR A 110 -13.25 8.40 12.36
C TYR A 110 -14.58 7.64 12.28
N THR A 111 -14.56 6.32 12.46
CA THR A 111 -15.78 5.54 12.72
C THR A 111 -15.46 4.45 13.72
#